data_AF-A0A5S3PNV3-F1
#
_entry.id   AF-A0A5S3PNV3-F1
#
_cell.length_a   1.000
_cell.length_b   1.000
_cell.length_c   1.000
_cell.angle_alpha   90.00
_cell.angle_beta   90.00
_cell.angle_gamma   90.00
#
_symmetry.space_group_name_H-M   'P 1'
#
loop_
_entity.id
_entity.type
_entity.pdbx_description
1 polymer ?
#
loop_
_entity_poly.entity_id
_entity_poly.type
_entity_poly.pdbx_seq_one_letter_code
_entity_poly.pdbx_strand_id
1 'polypeptide(L)'
;MKSLFKIVIVLCTVLPANAQNIIPLSNTYICPPCKQSCDNFEYQEKGICTHCNMVLVRKDLAKTIAFYLQDGVEVLDFAGPMEVFVYAGYKVFIVSANQKPITSQGVLTITPDYSIENAPEADILAFFGGNSPAASQNTEVIQWVKNQKKVTHHFSVCTGAFVLAEAGILDGKTATTFHDALEDLTNNYSKIIVRKNVRFVDNGNVITTAGISAGIDGALHLVAKLQGVNAAKRTAYYMEYDNWQLGNGLVLAEDNPYKVTISSEALKEFEGRYEYKNGSQFNLVYNSKTKDLNAIINETSFPVYHENGDVFSDVRNEPVFFKRNESGQVIGYSLAQKGEVYSKLN
;
A
#
# COMPACT_ATOMS: atom_id res chain seq x y z
N MET A 1 7.79 -0.59 73.84
CA MET A 1 6.44 -0.02 73.69
C MET A 1 6.48 0.98 72.54
N LYS A 2 5.66 0.75 71.49
CA LYS A 2 5.43 1.60 70.30
C LYS A 2 6.60 1.65 69.30
N SER A 3 6.69 0.78 68.29
CA SER A 3 5.84 0.60 67.09
C SER A 3 6.06 1.65 65.99
N LEU A 4 6.73 1.20 64.93
CA LEU A 4 6.50 1.39 63.48
C LEU A 4 6.05 2.78 62.97
N PHE A 5 6.82 3.34 62.03
CA PHE A 5 6.35 3.57 60.65
C PHE A 5 7.53 3.64 59.66
N LYS A 6 7.42 2.86 58.59
CA LYS A 6 8.36 2.73 57.47
C LYS A 6 8.28 3.94 56.55
N ILE A 7 9.42 4.47 56.09
CA ILE A 7 9.55 5.10 54.77
C ILE A 7 10.86 4.60 54.16
N VAL A 8 10.77 3.62 53.27
CA VAL A 8 11.85 3.22 52.37
C VAL A 8 11.70 4.10 51.14
N ILE A 9 12.61 5.06 50.96
CA ILE A 9 12.71 5.85 49.74
C ILE A 9 13.41 4.97 48.71
N VAL A 10 12.64 4.35 47.81
CA VAL A 10 13.19 3.72 46.61
C VAL A 10 13.54 4.85 45.64
N LEU A 11 14.83 5.15 45.51
CA LEU A 11 15.33 5.96 44.40
C LEU A 11 15.10 5.17 43.10
N CYS A 12 14.00 5.45 42.40
CA CYS A 12 13.85 5.09 40.99
C CYS A 12 14.83 5.94 40.17
N THR A 13 16.03 5.42 39.95
CA THR A 13 16.92 5.93 38.91
C THR A 13 16.30 5.58 37.56
N VAL A 14 15.62 6.56 36.96
CA VAL A 14 15.13 6.49 35.59
C VAL A 14 16.36 6.45 34.69
N LEU A 15 16.69 5.28 34.15
CA LEU A 15 17.68 5.17 33.08
C LEU A 15 17.12 5.95 31.87
N PRO A 16 17.88 6.87 31.26
CA PRO A 16 17.41 7.56 30.06
C PRO A 16 17.20 6.52 28.97
N ALA A 17 15.96 6.46 28.47
CA ALA A 17 15.61 5.67 27.30
C ALA A 17 16.58 6.01 26.17
N ASN A 18 17.21 4.99 25.59
CA ASN A 18 17.99 5.11 24.38
C ASN A 18 17.19 5.91 23.35
N ALA A 19 17.65 7.12 23.04
CA ALA A 19 17.21 7.85 21.88
C ALA A 19 17.49 6.98 20.67
N GLN A 20 16.46 6.35 20.12
CA GLN A 20 16.53 5.80 18.78
C GLN A 20 16.98 6.96 17.88
N ASN A 21 18.12 6.77 17.20
CA ASN A 21 18.58 7.69 16.18
C ASN A 21 17.46 7.80 15.14
N ILE A 22 16.65 8.86 15.24
CA ILE A 22 15.70 9.25 14.21
C ILE A 22 16.58 9.69 13.04
N ILE A 23 16.83 8.78 12.09
CA ILE A 23 17.44 9.14 10.82
C ILE A 23 16.55 10.23 10.24
N PRO A 24 17.06 11.45 9.98
CA PRO A 24 16.23 12.49 9.40
C PRO A 24 15.74 11.99 8.05
N LEU A 25 14.41 11.90 7.94
CA LEU A 25 13.70 11.53 6.73
C LEU A 25 14.21 12.42 5.58
N SER A 26 14.66 11.81 4.49
CA SER A 26 15.14 12.59 3.34
C SER A 26 13.95 13.27 2.67
N ASN A 27 14.08 14.57 2.35
CA ASN A 27 13.11 15.29 1.51
C ASN A 27 13.33 15.03 0.01
N THR A 28 13.98 13.91 -0.34
CA THR A 28 14.23 13.54 -1.72
C THR A 28 13.08 12.72 -2.25
N TYR A 29 12.55 13.13 -3.39
CA TYR A 29 11.52 12.42 -4.13
C TYR A 29 12.08 11.90 -5.45
N ILE A 30 11.56 10.78 -5.93
CA ILE A 30 11.89 10.17 -7.21
C ILE A 30 10.61 9.95 -8.01
N CYS A 31 10.76 9.84 -9.32
CA CYS A 31 9.69 9.33 -10.15
C CYS A 31 9.49 7.83 -9.86
N PRO A 32 8.26 7.32 -9.72
CA PRO A 32 8.00 5.89 -9.87
C PRO A 32 8.64 5.37 -11.15
N PRO A 33 9.21 4.16 -11.17
CA PRO A 33 9.91 3.65 -12.35
C PRO A 33 9.03 3.72 -13.60
N CYS A 34 9.38 4.66 -14.48
CA CYS A 34 8.73 4.96 -15.75
C CYS A 34 9.49 4.30 -16.92
N LYS A 35 10.67 3.71 -16.68
CA LYS A 35 11.64 3.24 -17.68
C LYS A 35 12.03 4.31 -18.71
N GLN A 36 11.89 5.58 -18.32
CA GLN A 36 12.33 6.74 -19.08
C GLN A 36 13.52 7.40 -18.38
N SER A 37 14.03 8.49 -18.94
CA SER A 37 15.07 9.30 -18.29
C SER A 37 14.68 9.78 -16.89
N CYS A 38 13.39 9.89 -16.58
CA CYS A 38 12.87 10.27 -15.26
C CYS A 38 13.31 9.36 -14.11
N ASP A 39 13.66 8.11 -14.37
CA ASP A 39 14.06 7.14 -13.33
C ASP A 39 15.33 7.54 -12.57
N ASN A 40 16.13 8.42 -13.16
CA ASN A 40 17.39 8.88 -12.58
C ASN A 40 17.29 10.29 -11.97
N PHE A 41 16.09 10.89 -11.95
CA PHE A 41 15.90 12.24 -11.42
C PHE A 41 15.52 12.21 -9.95
N GLU A 42 16.08 13.17 -9.22
CA GLU A 42 15.74 13.45 -7.83
C GLU A 42 15.12 14.85 -7.73
N TYR A 43 14.09 14.93 -6.90
CA TYR A 43 13.33 16.14 -6.65
C TYR A 43 13.44 16.49 -5.17
N GLN A 44 13.50 17.78 -4.84
CA GLN A 44 13.64 18.26 -3.46
C GLN A 44 12.28 18.58 -2.81
N GLU A 45 11.23 18.55 -3.60
CA GLU A 45 9.86 18.83 -3.18
C GLU A 45 8.95 17.75 -3.72
N LYS A 46 7.83 17.55 -3.02
CA LYS A 46 6.72 16.75 -3.53
C LYS A 46 6.15 17.40 -4.79
N GLY A 47 5.44 16.61 -5.59
CA GLY A 47 4.74 17.12 -6.75
C GLY A 47 4.61 16.05 -7.82
N ILE A 48 4.65 16.49 -9.08
CA ILE A 48 4.49 15.64 -10.25
C ILE A 48 5.79 15.65 -11.06
N CYS A 49 6.19 14.49 -11.56
CA CYS A 49 7.28 14.34 -12.50
C CYS A 49 6.96 15.11 -13.78
N THR A 50 7.78 16.09 -14.13
CA THR A 50 7.61 16.94 -15.32
C THR A 50 7.76 16.19 -16.65
N HIS A 51 8.24 14.94 -16.62
CA HIS A 51 8.46 14.11 -17.82
C HIS A 51 7.32 13.14 -18.10
N CYS A 52 6.82 12.43 -17.09
CA CYS A 52 5.78 11.40 -17.26
C CYS A 52 4.46 11.73 -16.57
N ASN A 53 4.36 12.89 -15.90
CA ASN A 53 3.18 13.35 -15.19
C ASN A 53 2.72 12.45 -14.02
N MET A 54 3.59 11.56 -13.54
CA MET A 54 3.36 10.71 -12.37
C MET A 54 3.62 11.46 -11.07
N VAL A 55 2.86 11.16 -10.01
CA VAL A 55 3.12 11.71 -8.66
C VAL A 55 4.47 11.22 -8.16
N LEU A 56 5.30 12.16 -7.68
CA LEU A 56 6.61 11.86 -7.13
C LEU A 56 6.49 11.15 -5.78
N VAL A 57 7.34 10.15 -5.57
CA VAL A 57 7.36 9.35 -4.34
C VAL A 57 8.62 9.59 -3.55
N ARG A 58 8.50 9.55 -2.22
CA ARG A 58 9.66 9.73 -1.35
C ARG A 58 10.66 8.60 -1.56
N LYS A 59 11.91 8.98 -1.84
CA LYS A 59 12.99 8.06 -2.17
C LYS A 59 13.27 7.05 -1.06
N ASP A 60 13.23 7.49 0.20
CA ASP A 60 13.47 6.63 1.37
C ASP A 60 12.30 5.71 1.70
N LEU A 61 11.12 5.95 1.12
CA LEU A 61 9.94 5.09 1.22
C LEU A 61 9.77 4.15 0.02
N ALA A 62 10.56 4.33 -1.05
CA ALA A 62 10.47 3.52 -2.26
C ALA A 62 10.95 2.09 -1.97
N LYS A 63 9.98 1.18 -1.77
CA LYS A 63 10.25 -0.25 -1.55
C LYS A 63 10.51 -0.96 -2.87
N THR A 64 11.39 -1.96 -2.84
CA THR A 64 11.63 -2.85 -3.98
C THR A 64 10.77 -4.11 -3.89
N ILE A 65 10.21 -4.54 -5.02
CA ILE A 65 9.40 -5.76 -5.10
C ILE A 65 9.84 -6.62 -6.29
N ALA A 66 10.24 -7.86 -5.98
CA ALA A 66 10.56 -8.85 -6.98
C ALA A 66 9.28 -9.61 -7.35
N PHE A 67 8.86 -9.46 -8.60
CA PHE A 67 7.78 -10.24 -9.18
C PHE A 67 8.38 -11.48 -9.81
N TYR A 68 8.21 -12.64 -9.14
CA TYR A 68 8.63 -13.90 -9.71
C TYR A 68 7.57 -14.39 -10.70
N LEU A 69 7.95 -14.53 -11.97
CA LEU A 69 7.09 -15.03 -13.03
C LEU A 69 7.65 -16.33 -13.60
N GLN A 70 6.77 -17.32 -13.77
CA GLN A 70 7.04 -18.59 -14.43
C GLN A 70 6.40 -18.64 -15.82
N ASP A 71 6.90 -19.55 -16.66
CA ASP A 71 6.23 -19.88 -17.93
C ASP A 71 4.81 -20.39 -17.67
N GLY A 72 3.82 -19.85 -18.36
CA GLY A 72 2.41 -20.10 -18.10
C GLY A 72 1.81 -19.30 -16.93
N VAL A 73 2.46 -18.22 -16.45
CA VAL A 73 1.85 -17.31 -15.47
C VAL A 73 0.55 -16.69 -16.00
N GLU A 74 -0.45 -16.47 -15.13
CA GLU A 74 -1.71 -15.80 -15.46
C GLU A 74 -1.50 -14.28 -15.61
N VAL A 75 -1.97 -13.68 -16.71
CA VAL A 75 -1.64 -12.29 -17.08
C VAL A 75 -2.10 -11.32 -16.00
N LEU A 76 -3.38 -11.39 -15.64
CA LEU A 76 -3.99 -10.41 -14.75
C LEU A 76 -3.58 -10.63 -13.29
N ASP A 77 -3.13 -11.83 -12.93
CA ASP A 77 -2.62 -12.11 -11.59
C ASP A 77 -1.41 -11.23 -11.26
N PHE A 78 -0.50 -11.00 -12.21
CA PHE A 78 0.65 -10.10 -11.98
C PHE A 78 0.40 -8.68 -12.47
N ALA A 79 -0.29 -8.49 -13.60
CA ALA A 79 -0.44 -7.16 -14.21
C ALA A 79 -1.28 -6.22 -13.33
N GLY A 80 -2.35 -6.72 -12.71
CA GLY A 80 -3.19 -5.93 -11.81
C GLY A 80 -2.41 -5.39 -10.60
N PRO A 81 -1.79 -6.27 -9.78
CA PRO A 81 -0.90 -5.85 -8.70
C PRO A 81 0.29 -5.01 -9.15
N MET A 82 0.88 -5.29 -10.33
CA MET A 82 1.98 -4.50 -10.87
C MET A 82 1.58 -3.04 -10.99
N GLU A 83 0.43 -2.78 -11.59
CA GLU A 83 -0.10 -1.43 -11.79
C GLU A 83 -0.28 -0.71 -10.44
N VAL A 84 -0.86 -1.40 -9.45
CA VAL A 84 -1.01 -0.86 -8.09
C VAL A 84 0.34 -0.44 -7.49
N PHE A 85 1.32 -1.35 -7.49
CA PHE A 85 2.61 -1.08 -6.86
C PHE A 85 3.39 0.01 -7.61
N VAL A 86 3.34 0.03 -8.94
CA VAL A 86 3.99 1.08 -9.74
C VAL A 86 3.37 2.45 -9.47
N TYR A 87 2.04 2.59 -9.46
CA TYR A 87 1.40 3.87 -9.12
C TYR A 87 1.58 4.28 -7.65
N ALA A 88 1.79 3.31 -6.76
CA ALA A 88 2.19 3.58 -5.37
C ALA A 88 3.70 3.87 -5.22
N GLY A 89 4.46 3.89 -6.32
CA GLY A 89 5.88 4.25 -6.35
C GLY A 89 6.86 3.18 -5.89
N TYR A 90 6.44 1.92 -5.90
CA TYR A 90 7.34 0.80 -5.64
C TYR A 90 8.23 0.56 -6.86
N LYS A 91 9.45 0.09 -6.59
CA LYS A 91 10.35 -0.39 -7.65
C LYS A 91 10.10 -1.87 -7.92
N VAL A 92 9.28 -2.13 -8.95
CA VAL A 92 8.98 -3.48 -9.43
C VAL A 92 10.04 -3.94 -10.42
N PHE A 93 10.53 -5.17 -10.27
CA PHE A 93 11.34 -5.85 -11.29
C PHE A 93 10.93 -7.32 -11.42
N ILE A 94 11.06 -7.84 -12.63
CA ILE A 94 10.61 -9.18 -12.98
C ILE A 94 11.78 -10.17 -12.86
N VAL A 95 11.57 -11.22 -12.08
CA VAL A 95 12.51 -12.33 -11.88
C VAL A 95 11.90 -13.60 -12.47
N SER A 96 12.70 -14.43 -13.11
CA SER A 96 12.31 -15.80 -13.48
C SER A 96 13.40 -16.80 -13.14
N ALA A 97 13.16 -18.10 -13.33
CA ALA A 97 14.16 -19.11 -13.06
C ALA A 97 15.48 -18.88 -13.83
N ASN A 98 15.42 -18.43 -15.09
CA ASN A 98 16.60 -18.41 -15.98
C ASN A 98 16.63 -17.25 -16.98
N GLN A 99 15.80 -16.22 -16.78
CA GLN A 99 15.70 -15.03 -17.63
C GLN A 99 15.29 -15.30 -19.09
N LYS A 100 14.89 -16.53 -19.45
CA LYS A 100 14.31 -16.81 -20.77
C LYS A 100 12.94 -16.12 -20.91
N PRO A 101 12.51 -15.78 -22.14
CA PRO A 101 11.18 -15.27 -22.39
C PRO A 101 10.10 -16.19 -21.81
N ILE A 102 9.09 -15.59 -21.16
CA ILE A 102 7.97 -16.26 -20.54
C ILE A 102 6.75 -16.11 -21.44
N THR A 103 6.06 -17.21 -21.72
CA THR A 103 4.76 -17.17 -22.38
C THR A 103 3.65 -17.20 -21.34
N SER A 104 2.91 -16.10 -21.18
CA SER A 104 1.81 -15.99 -20.22
C SER A 104 0.52 -16.52 -20.86
N GLN A 105 0.06 -17.70 -20.41
CA GLN A 105 -1.15 -18.41 -20.87
C GLN A 105 -1.31 -18.51 -22.41
N GLY A 106 -0.20 -18.49 -23.17
CA GLY A 106 -0.23 -18.49 -24.64
C GLY A 106 -0.64 -17.15 -25.28
N VAL A 107 -0.82 -16.08 -24.50
CA VAL A 107 -1.38 -14.81 -24.96
C VAL A 107 -0.30 -13.75 -25.22
N LEU A 108 0.71 -13.65 -24.35
CA LEU A 108 1.77 -12.64 -24.47
C LEU A 108 3.12 -13.15 -24.00
N THR A 109 4.19 -12.58 -24.56
CA THR A 109 5.57 -12.88 -24.21
C THR A 109 6.15 -11.79 -23.31
N ILE A 110 6.72 -12.20 -22.17
CA ILE A 110 7.35 -11.31 -21.18
C ILE A 110 8.84 -11.59 -21.18
N THR A 111 9.66 -10.54 -21.19
CA THR A 111 11.11 -10.65 -21.01
C THR A 111 11.44 -10.32 -19.55
N PRO A 112 11.93 -11.28 -18.74
CA PRO A 112 12.31 -11.02 -17.36
C PRO A 112 13.51 -10.06 -17.26
N ASP A 113 13.52 -9.20 -16.25
CA ASP A 113 14.66 -8.30 -16.00
C ASP A 113 15.86 -9.08 -15.43
N TYR A 114 15.61 -10.17 -14.68
CA TYR A 114 16.62 -10.98 -13.98
C TYR A 114 16.27 -12.48 -13.94
N SER A 115 17.28 -13.32 -13.72
CA SER A 115 17.12 -14.70 -13.25
C SER A 115 17.23 -14.78 -11.72
N ILE A 116 16.90 -15.92 -11.10
CA ILE A 116 17.14 -16.14 -9.67
C ILE A 116 18.63 -16.08 -9.28
N GLU A 117 19.55 -16.24 -10.23
CA GLU A 117 21.00 -16.17 -9.99
C GLU A 117 21.53 -14.74 -9.88
N ASN A 118 20.91 -13.79 -10.59
CA ASN A 118 21.39 -12.40 -10.70
C ASN A 118 20.38 -11.36 -10.21
N ALA A 119 19.22 -11.78 -9.69
CA ALA A 119 18.23 -10.87 -9.14
C ALA A 119 18.78 -10.09 -7.93
N PRO A 120 18.56 -8.77 -7.87
CA PRO A 120 18.90 -7.99 -6.69
C PRO A 120 17.98 -8.34 -5.52
N GLU A 121 18.43 -8.06 -4.28
CA GLU A 121 17.57 -8.21 -3.11
C GLU A 121 16.34 -7.30 -3.15
N ALA A 122 15.20 -7.81 -2.70
CA ALA A 122 13.94 -7.07 -2.62
C ALA A 122 13.46 -6.88 -1.18
N ASP A 123 12.67 -5.84 -0.93
CA ASP A 123 11.91 -5.70 0.32
C ASP A 123 10.69 -6.64 0.34
N ILE A 124 10.16 -6.99 -0.84
CA ILE A 124 8.95 -7.79 -1.03
C ILE A 124 9.17 -8.85 -2.13
N LEU A 125 8.71 -10.08 -1.90
CA LEU A 125 8.57 -11.09 -2.96
C LEU A 125 7.09 -11.29 -3.30
N ALA A 126 6.77 -11.32 -4.59
CA ALA A 126 5.43 -11.59 -5.09
C ALA A 126 5.39 -12.79 -6.04
N PHE A 127 4.40 -13.67 -5.84
CA PHE A 127 4.19 -14.88 -6.62
C PHE A 127 2.77 -14.95 -7.19
N PHE A 128 2.63 -15.49 -8.39
CA PHE A 128 1.39 -15.40 -9.16
C PHE A 128 0.94 -16.77 -9.67
N GLY A 129 -0.36 -16.89 -9.97
CA GLY A 129 -0.95 -18.14 -10.43
C GLY A 129 -0.67 -18.46 -11.90
N GLY A 130 -1.56 -19.25 -12.49
CA GLY A 130 -1.31 -19.96 -13.76
C GLY A 130 -0.57 -21.27 -13.51
N ASN A 131 0.51 -21.51 -14.24
CA ASN A 131 1.34 -22.72 -14.11
C ASN A 131 2.26 -22.69 -12.85
N SER A 132 1.66 -22.49 -11.68
CA SER A 132 2.40 -22.44 -10.40
C SER A 132 3.26 -23.67 -10.07
N PRO A 133 2.99 -24.90 -10.56
CA PRO A 133 3.92 -26.03 -10.39
C PRO A 133 5.33 -25.75 -10.95
N ALA A 134 5.44 -25.02 -12.06
CA ALA A 134 6.75 -24.67 -12.64
C ALA A 134 7.62 -23.80 -11.71
N ALA A 135 6.99 -23.11 -10.75
CA ALA A 135 7.68 -22.36 -9.71
C ALA A 135 7.80 -23.16 -8.41
N SER A 136 6.69 -23.71 -7.93
CA SER A 136 6.60 -24.35 -6.60
C SER A 136 7.35 -25.69 -6.52
N GLN A 137 7.42 -26.46 -7.61
CA GLN A 137 8.15 -27.72 -7.66
C GLN A 137 9.62 -27.55 -8.09
N ASN A 138 10.03 -26.34 -8.46
CA ASN A 138 11.40 -26.05 -8.83
C ASN A 138 12.23 -25.80 -7.55
N THR A 139 13.09 -26.75 -7.20
CA THR A 139 13.91 -26.70 -5.98
C THR A 139 14.86 -25.50 -5.95
N GLU A 140 15.39 -25.06 -7.09
CA GLU A 140 16.28 -23.88 -7.17
C GLU A 140 15.51 -22.61 -6.85
N VAL A 141 14.28 -22.49 -7.35
CA VAL A 141 13.38 -21.36 -7.07
C VAL A 141 13.02 -21.33 -5.59
N ILE A 142 12.60 -22.46 -5.01
CA ILE A 142 12.28 -22.53 -3.57
C ILE A 142 13.50 -22.19 -2.71
N GLN A 143 14.70 -22.65 -3.09
CA GLN A 143 15.92 -22.30 -2.36
C GLN A 143 16.25 -20.82 -2.51
N TRP A 144 16.06 -20.23 -3.68
CA TRP A 144 16.21 -18.79 -3.89
C TRP A 144 15.29 -17.99 -2.98
N VAL A 145 14.01 -18.36 -2.87
CA VAL A 145 13.04 -17.72 -1.97
C VAL A 145 13.52 -17.77 -0.51
N LYS A 146 13.94 -18.95 -0.04
CA LYS A 146 14.44 -19.14 1.35
C LYS A 146 15.72 -18.34 1.65
N ASN A 147 16.51 -18.02 0.63
CA ASN A 147 17.77 -17.31 0.77
C ASN A 147 17.63 -15.78 0.81
N GLN A 148 16.44 -15.22 0.56
CA GLN A 148 16.23 -13.77 0.55
C GLN A 148 16.17 -13.17 1.96
N LYS A 149 17.28 -12.60 2.45
CA LYS A 149 17.39 -12.11 3.84
C LYS A 149 16.77 -10.74 4.08
N LYS A 150 16.69 -9.90 3.05
CA LYS A 150 16.16 -8.52 3.13
C LYS A 150 14.63 -8.47 3.08
N VAL A 151 13.99 -9.54 2.61
CA VAL A 151 12.54 -9.57 2.38
C VAL A 151 11.80 -9.43 3.70
N THR A 152 10.97 -8.41 3.77
CA THR A 152 10.14 -8.10 4.94
C THR A 152 8.69 -8.53 4.73
N HIS A 153 8.22 -8.62 3.48
CA HIS A 153 6.84 -9.00 3.16
C HIS A 153 6.77 -9.99 2.00
N HIS A 154 5.75 -10.85 2.03
CA HIS A 154 5.43 -11.77 0.95
C HIS A 154 4.02 -11.50 0.45
N PHE A 155 3.86 -11.56 -0.86
CA PHE A 155 2.59 -11.36 -1.54
C PHE A 155 2.33 -12.54 -2.47
N SER A 156 1.10 -13.04 -2.53
CA SER A 156 0.74 -14.00 -3.58
C SER A 156 -0.66 -13.79 -4.11
N VAL A 157 -0.83 -14.06 -5.40
CA VAL A 157 -2.14 -14.10 -6.07
C VAL A 157 -2.42 -15.50 -6.55
N CYS A 158 -3.68 -15.93 -6.44
CA CYS A 158 -4.15 -17.19 -7.03
C CYS A 158 -3.28 -18.36 -6.52
N THR A 159 -2.90 -19.27 -7.41
CA THR A 159 -2.04 -20.42 -7.10
C THR A 159 -0.56 -20.06 -6.85
N GLY A 160 -0.19 -18.77 -6.88
CA GLY A 160 1.11 -18.30 -6.39
C GLY A 160 1.35 -18.63 -4.91
N ALA A 161 0.28 -18.83 -4.13
CA ALA A 161 0.36 -19.24 -2.73
C ALA A 161 1.11 -20.57 -2.53
N PHE A 162 1.14 -21.46 -3.53
CA PHE A 162 1.86 -22.74 -3.44
C PHE A 162 3.37 -22.56 -3.37
N VAL A 163 3.93 -21.49 -3.96
CA VAL A 163 5.37 -21.19 -3.82
C VAL A 163 5.70 -20.83 -2.37
N LEU A 164 4.83 -20.03 -1.72
CA LEU A 164 4.98 -19.69 -0.30
C LEU A 164 4.76 -20.90 0.62
N ALA A 165 3.86 -21.81 0.24
CA ALA A 165 3.63 -23.07 0.95
C ALA A 165 4.87 -23.98 0.90
N GLU A 166 5.42 -24.23 -0.29
CA GLU A 166 6.65 -25.03 -0.48
C GLU A 166 7.89 -24.41 0.18
N ALA A 167 7.94 -23.08 0.22
CA ALA A 167 8.99 -22.38 0.96
C ALA A 167 8.85 -22.51 2.50
N GLY A 168 7.74 -23.04 3.01
CA GLY A 168 7.43 -23.12 4.43
C GLY A 168 7.03 -21.78 5.05
N ILE A 169 6.81 -20.75 4.23
CA ILE A 169 6.46 -19.39 4.69
C ILE A 169 5.03 -19.36 5.24
N LEU A 170 4.15 -20.21 4.74
CA LEU A 170 2.76 -20.32 5.18
C LEU A 170 2.55 -21.30 6.34
N ASP A 171 3.59 -22.00 6.82
CA ASP A 171 3.47 -22.95 7.93
C ASP A 171 2.89 -22.26 9.19
N GLY A 172 1.76 -22.75 9.68
CA GLY A 172 1.06 -22.21 10.85
C GLY A 172 0.31 -20.90 10.60
N LYS A 173 0.21 -20.43 9.34
CA LYS A 173 -0.50 -19.20 8.98
C LYS A 173 -1.87 -19.48 8.38
N THR A 174 -2.72 -18.45 8.37
CA THR A 174 -3.98 -18.49 7.64
C THR A 174 -3.74 -18.04 6.20
N ALA A 175 -4.31 -18.70 5.19
CA ALA A 175 -4.10 -18.29 3.80
C ALA A 175 -5.34 -18.51 2.95
N THR A 176 -5.39 -17.88 1.79
CA THR A 176 -6.34 -18.17 0.71
C THR A 176 -5.58 -18.38 -0.60
N THR A 177 -6.25 -18.95 -1.59
CA THR A 177 -5.73 -19.14 -2.95
C THR A 177 -6.90 -19.06 -3.95
N PHE A 178 -6.66 -19.40 -5.21
CA PHE A 178 -7.72 -19.58 -6.22
C PHE A 178 -8.75 -20.60 -5.76
N HIS A 179 -10.02 -20.35 -6.06
CA HIS A 179 -11.13 -21.12 -5.50
C HIS A 179 -11.03 -22.62 -5.80
N ASP A 180 -10.62 -23.00 -7.01
CA ASP A 180 -10.45 -24.41 -7.39
C ASP A 180 -9.22 -25.07 -6.74
N ALA A 181 -8.26 -24.27 -6.26
CA ALA A 181 -7.03 -24.77 -5.64
C ALA A 181 -7.08 -24.77 -4.10
N LEU A 182 -8.20 -24.36 -3.51
CA LEU A 182 -8.37 -24.32 -2.04
C LEU A 182 -8.25 -25.71 -1.42
N GLU A 183 -8.81 -26.73 -2.07
CA GLU A 183 -8.77 -28.12 -1.57
C GLU A 183 -7.37 -28.71 -1.68
N ASP A 184 -6.68 -28.49 -2.80
CA ASP A 184 -5.29 -28.91 -2.98
C ASP A 184 -4.36 -28.28 -1.94
N LEU A 185 -4.52 -26.97 -1.67
CA LEU A 185 -3.73 -26.30 -0.64
C LEU A 185 -4.02 -26.87 0.76
N THR A 186 -5.29 -27.19 1.04
CA THR A 186 -5.71 -27.78 2.33
C THR A 186 -5.14 -29.19 2.51
N ASN A 187 -5.20 -30.01 1.46
CA ASN A 187 -4.84 -31.42 1.52
C ASN A 187 -3.32 -31.64 1.55
N ASN A 188 -2.57 -30.82 0.79
CA ASN A 188 -1.12 -31.00 0.65
C ASN A 188 -0.31 -30.29 1.74
N TYR A 189 -0.89 -29.27 2.41
CA TYR A 189 -0.18 -28.47 3.42
C TYR A 189 -0.99 -28.35 4.72
N SER A 190 -0.98 -29.42 5.51
CA SER A 190 -1.80 -29.57 6.73
C SER A 190 -1.55 -28.53 7.84
N LYS A 191 -0.44 -27.79 7.78
CA LYS A 191 -0.12 -26.70 8.72
C LYS A 191 -0.74 -25.36 8.33
N ILE A 192 -1.29 -25.23 7.12
CA ILE A 192 -1.91 -23.99 6.63
C ILE A 192 -3.38 -23.98 7.01
N ILE A 193 -3.83 -22.88 7.60
CA ILE A 193 -5.25 -22.66 7.91
C ILE A 193 -5.91 -22.01 6.69
N VAL A 194 -6.45 -22.81 5.78
CA VAL A 194 -7.04 -22.30 4.54
C VAL A 194 -8.40 -21.62 4.81
N ARG A 195 -8.63 -20.48 4.15
CA ARG A 195 -9.89 -19.71 4.19
C ARG A 195 -10.51 -19.66 2.82
N LYS A 196 -11.81 -19.97 2.76
CA LYS A 196 -12.65 -19.83 1.56
C LYS A 196 -13.41 -18.50 1.62
N ASN A 197 -13.94 -18.05 0.49
CA ASN A 197 -14.83 -16.88 0.39
C ASN A 197 -14.23 -15.56 0.92
N VAL A 198 -12.92 -15.38 0.80
CA VAL A 198 -12.22 -14.14 1.14
C VAL A 198 -11.41 -13.67 -0.07
N ARG A 199 -11.32 -12.36 -0.29
CA ARG A 199 -10.52 -11.81 -1.40
C ARG A 199 -9.03 -11.90 -1.10
N PHE A 200 -8.64 -11.62 0.13
CA PHE A 200 -7.28 -11.78 0.61
C PHE A 200 -7.25 -12.12 2.10
N VAL A 201 -6.11 -12.60 2.57
CA VAL A 201 -5.77 -12.80 3.98
C VAL A 201 -4.46 -12.07 4.27
N ASP A 202 -4.43 -11.27 5.34
CA ASP A 202 -3.22 -10.63 5.86
C ASP A 202 -2.83 -11.22 7.23
N ASN A 203 -1.62 -11.79 7.32
CA ASN A 203 -1.02 -12.32 8.56
C ASN A 203 0.16 -11.47 9.07
N GLY A 204 0.14 -10.17 8.79
CA GLY A 204 1.24 -9.25 9.06
C GLY A 204 2.18 -9.19 7.88
N ASN A 205 3.18 -10.06 7.86
CA ASN A 205 4.22 -10.03 6.83
C ASN A 205 3.91 -10.92 5.60
N VAL A 206 2.75 -11.55 5.54
CA VAL A 206 2.35 -12.40 4.41
C VAL A 206 0.90 -12.11 4.04
N ILE A 207 0.72 -11.69 2.78
CA ILE A 207 -0.59 -11.42 2.18
C ILE A 207 -0.80 -12.44 1.06
N THR A 208 -1.82 -13.27 1.19
CA THR A 208 -2.26 -14.18 0.13
C THR A 208 -3.61 -13.73 -0.40
N THR A 209 -3.80 -13.67 -1.70
CA THR A 209 -5.06 -13.29 -2.34
C THR A 209 -5.68 -14.47 -3.09
N ALA A 210 -6.99 -14.41 -3.30
CA ALA A 210 -7.69 -15.29 -4.22
C ALA A 210 -7.29 -14.99 -5.67
N GLY A 211 -8.06 -15.49 -6.65
CA GLY A 211 -7.72 -15.35 -8.06
C GLY A 211 -7.85 -13.95 -8.64
N ILE A 212 -7.01 -13.65 -9.63
CA ILE A 212 -7.23 -12.64 -10.66
C ILE A 212 -7.47 -11.25 -10.08
N SER A 213 -8.73 -10.79 -10.03
CA SER A 213 -9.08 -9.44 -9.56
C SER A 213 -8.79 -9.23 -8.08
N ALA A 214 -8.79 -10.30 -7.28
CA ALA A 214 -8.50 -10.20 -5.84
C ALA A 214 -7.06 -9.79 -5.56
N GLY A 215 -6.16 -10.00 -6.53
CA GLY A 215 -4.78 -9.51 -6.48
C GLY A 215 -4.70 -7.98 -6.39
N ILE A 216 -5.56 -7.27 -7.12
CA ILE A 216 -5.59 -5.79 -7.11
C ILE A 216 -5.95 -5.28 -5.71
N ASP A 217 -6.99 -5.85 -5.10
CA ASP A 217 -7.42 -5.45 -3.75
C ASP A 217 -6.37 -5.79 -2.68
N GLY A 218 -5.73 -6.95 -2.79
CA GLY A 218 -4.65 -7.32 -1.88
C GLY A 218 -3.42 -6.42 -2.05
N ALA A 219 -3.10 -6.00 -3.27
CA ALA A 219 -2.01 -5.06 -3.52
C ALA A 219 -2.33 -3.67 -2.93
N LEU A 220 -3.56 -3.16 -3.12
CA LEU A 220 -4.01 -1.90 -2.52
C LEU A 220 -4.01 -1.97 -0.99
N HIS A 221 -4.37 -3.13 -0.44
CA HIS A 221 -4.26 -3.39 0.99
C HIS A 221 -2.80 -3.32 1.47
N LEU A 222 -1.86 -3.94 0.74
CA LEU A 222 -0.43 -3.88 1.09
C LEU A 222 0.13 -2.46 1.00
N VAL A 223 -0.28 -1.68 -0.01
CA VAL A 223 0.05 -0.25 -0.09
C VAL A 223 -0.51 0.50 1.11
N ALA A 224 -1.78 0.26 1.49
CA ALA A 224 -2.40 0.90 2.65
C ALA A 224 -1.65 0.58 3.95
N LYS A 225 -1.18 -0.66 4.08
CA LYS A 225 -0.42 -1.15 5.23
C LYS A 225 0.95 -0.46 5.34
N LEU A 226 1.66 -0.32 4.22
CA LEU A 226 3.06 0.13 4.21
C LEU A 226 3.22 1.65 4.03
N GLN A 227 2.29 2.30 3.35
CA GLN A 227 2.36 3.73 3.00
C GLN A 227 1.17 4.55 3.54
N GLY A 228 0.21 3.89 4.19
CA GLY A 228 -1.00 4.52 4.74
C GLY A 228 -2.20 4.47 3.78
N VAL A 229 -3.40 4.53 4.35
CA VAL A 229 -4.67 4.38 3.61
C VAL A 229 -4.83 5.43 2.51
N ASN A 230 -4.46 6.69 2.77
CA ASN A 230 -4.57 7.76 1.76
C ASN A 230 -3.64 7.52 0.56
N ALA A 231 -2.49 6.86 0.77
CA ALA A 231 -1.63 6.45 -0.33
C ALA A 231 -2.33 5.47 -1.26
N ALA A 232 -2.92 4.41 -0.70
CA ALA A 232 -3.68 3.44 -1.47
C ALA A 232 -4.94 4.03 -2.12
N LYS A 233 -5.65 4.95 -1.45
CA LYS A 233 -6.84 5.62 -2.02
C LYS A 233 -6.47 6.48 -3.23
N ARG A 234 -5.36 7.22 -3.17
CA ARG A 234 -4.83 7.96 -4.32
C ARG A 234 -4.41 7.03 -5.45
N THR A 235 -3.71 5.94 -5.14
CA THR A 235 -3.36 4.90 -6.13
C THR A 235 -4.61 4.37 -6.82
N ALA A 236 -5.65 3.98 -6.07
CA ALA A 236 -6.90 3.51 -6.63
C ALA A 236 -7.60 4.59 -7.50
N TYR A 237 -7.61 5.85 -7.05
CA TYR A 237 -8.17 6.97 -7.82
C TYR A 237 -7.44 7.17 -9.16
N TYR A 238 -6.10 7.17 -9.16
CA TYR A 238 -5.32 7.32 -10.39
C TYR A 238 -5.51 6.17 -11.38
N MET A 239 -5.74 4.97 -10.87
CA MET A 239 -6.04 3.79 -11.68
C MET A 239 -7.51 3.70 -12.11
N GLU A 240 -8.36 4.66 -11.71
CA GLU A 240 -9.82 4.62 -11.90
C GLU A 240 -10.45 3.33 -11.32
N TYR A 241 -9.87 2.81 -10.23
CA TYR A 241 -10.34 1.61 -9.54
C TYR A 241 -11.42 1.95 -8.49
N ASP A 242 -12.54 2.51 -8.97
CA ASP A 242 -13.56 3.25 -8.20
C ASP A 242 -14.44 2.39 -7.26
N ASN A 243 -14.29 1.07 -7.30
CA ASN A 243 -15.08 0.12 -6.52
C ASN A 243 -14.27 -0.59 -5.45
N TRP A 244 -13.06 -0.10 -5.13
CA TRP A 244 -12.28 -0.63 -4.04
C TRP A 244 -13.02 -0.51 -2.71
N GLN A 245 -13.22 -1.65 -2.04
CA GLN A 245 -13.82 -1.70 -0.71
C GLN A 245 -12.73 -1.85 0.34
N LEU A 246 -12.50 -0.79 1.12
CA LEU A 246 -11.46 -0.75 2.15
C LEU A 246 -11.60 -1.92 3.13
N GLY A 247 -10.53 -2.70 3.25
CA GLY A 247 -10.49 -3.83 4.17
C GLY A 247 -11.41 -5.00 3.82
N ASN A 248 -11.89 -5.11 2.58
CA ASN A 248 -12.68 -6.24 2.10
C ASN A 248 -11.84 -7.51 1.89
N GLY A 249 -11.31 -8.02 2.99
CA GLY A 249 -10.53 -9.24 3.11
C GLY A 249 -10.46 -9.67 4.59
N LEU A 250 -9.67 -10.69 4.89
CA LEU A 250 -9.45 -11.15 6.26
C LEU A 250 -8.13 -10.58 6.78
N VAL A 251 -8.20 -9.47 7.52
CA VAL A 251 -7.03 -8.83 8.13
C VAL A 251 -6.85 -9.36 9.55
N LEU A 252 -5.91 -10.30 9.73
CA LEU A 252 -5.58 -10.87 11.05
C LEU A 252 -4.47 -10.10 11.76
N ALA A 253 -3.73 -9.29 11.01
CA ALA A 253 -2.61 -8.52 11.51
C ALA A 253 -3.04 -7.43 12.51
N GLU A 254 -2.22 -7.19 13.54
CA GLU A 254 -2.48 -6.18 14.57
C GLU A 254 -2.42 -4.76 14.00
N ASP A 255 -1.49 -4.52 13.08
CA ASP A 255 -1.23 -3.29 12.33
C ASP A 255 -2.22 -3.09 11.17
N ASN A 256 -3.49 -3.43 11.39
CA ASN A 256 -4.57 -3.20 10.44
C ASN A 256 -4.70 -1.69 10.14
N PRO A 257 -4.45 -1.25 8.88
CA PRO A 257 -4.39 0.17 8.53
C PRO A 257 -5.74 0.89 8.60
N TYR A 258 -6.85 0.16 8.75
CA TYR A 258 -8.21 0.71 8.74
C TYR A 258 -8.78 0.99 10.13
N LYS A 259 -8.04 0.70 11.21
CA LYS A 259 -8.51 0.88 12.61
C LYS A 259 -8.70 2.35 13.02
N VAL A 260 -7.90 3.26 12.46
CA VAL A 260 -7.93 4.68 12.80
C VAL A 260 -8.47 5.44 11.60
N THR A 261 -9.74 5.83 11.67
CA THR A 261 -10.37 6.72 10.70
C THR A 261 -11.08 7.84 11.45
N ILE A 262 -11.01 9.05 10.91
CA ILE A 262 -11.83 10.17 11.38
C ILE A 262 -13.31 9.80 11.25
N SER A 263 -14.11 10.14 12.27
CA SER A 263 -15.56 9.89 12.25
C SER A 263 -16.22 10.69 11.13
N SER A 264 -17.31 10.17 10.56
CA SER A 264 -18.13 10.90 9.60
C SER A 264 -18.60 12.25 10.14
N GLU A 265 -18.94 12.32 11.42
CA GLU A 265 -19.44 13.53 12.07
C GLU A 265 -18.39 14.65 12.07
N ALA A 266 -17.14 14.30 12.40
CA ALA A 266 -16.02 15.23 12.34
C ALA A 266 -15.71 15.69 10.90
N LEU A 267 -15.84 14.82 9.90
CA LEU A 267 -15.66 15.22 8.50
C LEU A 267 -16.76 16.19 8.02
N LYS A 268 -17.99 16.02 8.49
CA LYS A 268 -19.11 16.89 8.11
C LYS A 268 -18.93 18.35 8.51
N GLU A 269 -18.10 18.65 9.53
CA GLU A 269 -17.78 20.04 9.88
C GLU A 269 -17.14 20.83 8.73
N PHE A 270 -16.43 20.14 7.86
CA PHE A 270 -15.75 20.73 6.72
C PHE A 270 -16.66 20.88 5.49
N GLU A 271 -17.84 20.24 5.46
CA GLU A 271 -18.78 20.40 4.34
C GLU A 271 -19.23 21.84 4.17
N GLY A 272 -19.47 22.25 2.92
CA GLY A 272 -19.97 23.58 2.60
C GLY A 272 -19.52 24.05 1.23
N ARG A 273 -19.90 25.29 0.89
CA ARG A 273 -19.45 25.95 -0.33
C ARG A 273 -18.19 26.76 -0.04
N TYR A 274 -17.23 26.77 -0.95
CA TYR A 274 -15.94 27.45 -0.77
C TYR A 274 -15.56 28.25 -2.00
N GLU A 275 -14.79 29.33 -1.79
CA GLU A 275 -14.10 30.06 -2.85
C GLU A 275 -12.85 29.31 -3.33
N TYR A 276 -12.48 29.51 -4.59
CA TYR A 276 -11.26 28.99 -5.19
C TYR A 276 -10.37 30.15 -5.67
N LYS A 277 -9.07 29.88 -5.87
CA LYS A 277 -8.04 30.88 -6.16
C LYS A 277 -8.32 31.80 -7.36
N ASN A 278 -9.15 31.37 -8.30
CA ASN A 278 -9.52 32.14 -9.51
C ASN A 278 -10.89 32.84 -9.36
N GLY A 279 -11.47 32.86 -8.16
CA GLY A 279 -12.80 33.39 -7.88
C GLY A 279 -13.95 32.42 -8.17
N SER A 280 -13.68 31.21 -8.68
CA SER A 280 -14.73 30.19 -8.82
C SER A 280 -15.14 29.61 -7.46
N GLN A 281 -16.21 28.82 -7.45
CA GLN A 281 -16.72 28.19 -6.23
C GLN A 281 -16.78 26.67 -6.40
N PHE A 282 -16.72 25.95 -5.29
CA PHE A 282 -16.92 24.51 -5.26
C PHE A 282 -17.66 24.09 -3.99
N ASN A 283 -18.28 22.91 -4.03
CA ASN A 283 -18.90 22.31 -2.84
C ASN A 283 -17.99 21.21 -2.31
N LEU A 284 -17.74 21.21 -1.00
CA LEU A 284 -17.11 20.09 -0.32
C LEU A 284 -18.22 19.25 0.34
N VAL A 285 -18.30 17.98 -0.04
CA VAL A 285 -19.36 17.06 0.39
C VAL A 285 -18.79 15.75 0.91
N TYR A 286 -19.38 15.19 1.96
CA TYR A 286 -18.98 13.89 2.49
C TYR A 286 -19.51 12.76 1.62
N ASN A 287 -18.61 11.87 1.20
CA ASN A 287 -18.93 10.68 0.43
C ASN A 287 -18.97 9.46 1.36
N SER A 288 -20.17 8.92 1.57
CA SER A 288 -20.37 7.77 2.47
C SER A 288 -19.78 6.45 1.94
N LYS A 289 -19.56 6.32 0.62
CA LYS A 289 -18.98 5.12 0.01
C LYS A 289 -17.47 5.07 0.27
N THR A 290 -16.76 6.17 0.03
CA THR A 290 -15.30 6.25 0.20
C THR A 290 -14.88 6.64 1.62
N LYS A 291 -15.83 7.18 2.40
CA LYS A 291 -15.61 7.75 3.73
C LYS A 291 -14.61 8.91 3.73
N ASP A 292 -14.63 9.71 2.66
CA ASP A 292 -13.80 10.91 2.47
C ASP A 292 -14.68 12.11 2.14
N LEU A 293 -14.08 13.30 2.12
CA LEU A 293 -14.70 14.49 1.53
C LEU A 293 -14.40 14.52 0.04
N ASN A 294 -15.31 15.06 -0.76
CA ASN A 294 -15.15 15.27 -2.19
C ASN A 294 -15.41 16.73 -2.52
N ALA A 295 -14.46 17.36 -3.22
CA ALA A 295 -14.66 18.66 -3.83
C ALA A 295 -15.37 18.48 -5.18
N ILE A 296 -16.57 19.04 -5.30
CA ILE A 296 -17.37 19.03 -6.53
C ILE A 296 -17.14 20.34 -7.27
N ILE A 297 -16.44 20.24 -8.41
CA ILE A 297 -16.07 21.37 -9.27
C ILE A 297 -16.59 21.07 -10.67
N ASN A 298 -17.53 21.90 -11.17
CA ASN A 298 -18.15 21.71 -12.49
C ASN A 298 -18.65 20.27 -12.72
N GLU A 299 -19.41 19.73 -11.76
CA GLU A 299 -19.95 18.35 -11.75
C GLU A 299 -18.90 17.22 -11.60
N THR A 300 -17.61 17.53 -11.68
CA THR A 300 -16.54 16.56 -11.43
C THR A 300 -16.24 16.47 -9.93
N SER A 301 -16.13 15.24 -9.44
CA SER A 301 -15.89 14.94 -8.03
C SER A 301 -14.42 14.57 -7.79
N PHE A 302 -13.74 15.33 -6.92
CA PHE A 302 -12.35 15.08 -6.54
C PHE A 302 -12.24 14.74 -5.05
N PRO A 303 -11.76 13.54 -4.69
CA PRO A 303 -11.52 13.20 -3.29
C PRO A 303 -10.53 14.14 -2.61
N VAL A 304 -10.78 14.41 -1.33
CA VAL A 304 -9.96 15.18 -0.40
C VAL A 304 -9.79 14.33 0.86
N TYR A 305 -8.55 13.94 1.13
CA TYR A 305 -8.23 12.94 2.14
C TYR A 305 -7.84 13.60 3.45
N HIS A 306 -8.37 13.11 4.57
CA HIS A 306 -7.99 13.59 5.90
C HIS A 306 -6.61 13.06 6.29
N GLU A 307 -5.69 13.95 6.64
CA GLU A 307 -4.34 13.57 7.10
C GLU A 307 -4.25 13.63 8.63
N ASN A 308 -4.47 14.81 9.22
CA ASN A 308 -4.46 14.99 10.67
C ASN A 308 -5.07 16.34 11.06
N GLY A 309 -5.94 16.37 12.08
CA GLY A 309 -6.60 17.60 12.52
C GLY A 309 -7.31 18.31 11.38
N ASP A 310 -6.95 19.58 11.14
CA ASP A 310 -7.45 20.41 10.04
C ASP A 310 -6.58 20.35 8.76
N VAL A 311 -5.69 19.35 8.66
CA VAL A 311 -4.86 19.12 7.48
C VAL A 311 -5.41 17.96 6.67
N PHE A 312 -5.59 18.24 5.38
CA PHE A 312 -6.05 17.30 4.37
C PHE A 312 -5.06 17.28 3.20
N SER A 313 -5.28 16.37 2.25
CA SER A 313 -4.56 16.35 0.99
C SER A 313 -5.49 16.13 -0.22
N ASP A 314 -5.12 16.67 -1.38
CA ASP A 314 -5.80 16.39 -2.64
C ASP A 314 -5.32 15.07 -3.26
N VAL A 315 -5.88 14.71 -4.41
CA VAL A 315 -5.50 13.50 -5.17
C VAL A 315 -4.02 13.46 -5.59
N ARG A 316 -3.35 14.61 -5.68
CA ARG A 316 -1.92 14.74 -5.98
C ARG A 316 -1.04 14.75 -4.74
N ASN A 317 -1.61 14.50 -3.55
CA ASN A 317 -0.93 14.59 -2.26
C ASN A 317 -0.49 16.04 -1.90
N GLU A 318 -1.15 17.04 -2.48
CA GLU A 318 -0.94 18.45 -2.14
C GLU A 318 -1.74 18.82 -0.89
N PRO A 319 -1.17 19.59 0.05
CA PRO A 319 -1.76 19.79 1.36
C PRO A 319 -2.85 20.86 1.30
N VAL A 320 -3.95 20.62 2.01
CA VAL A 320 -5.06 21.56 2.19
C VAL A 320 -5.18 21.83 3.69
N PHE A 321 -5.01 23.08 4.09
CA PHE A 321 -5.03 23.49 5.49
C PHE A 321 -6.34 24.23 5.78
N PHE A 322 -7.30 23.57 6.42
CA PHE A 322 -8.50 24.26 6.88
C PHE A 322 -8.16 25.23 8.01
N LYS A 323 -8.89 26.34 8.05
CA LYS A 323 -8.71 27.42 9.02
C LYS A 323 -9.97 27.56 9.85
N ARG A 324 -9.77 27.75 11.15
CA ARG A 324 -10.84 27.99 12.11
C ARG A 324 -10.75 29.38 12.71
N ASN A 325 -11.88 29.96 13.08
CA ASN A 325 -11.94 31.17 13.90
C ASN A 325 -11.77 30.84 15.40
N GLU A 326 -11.84 31.85 16.26
CA GLU A 326 -11.70 31.70 17.72
C GLU A 326 -12.79 30.82 18.36
N SER A 327 -13.98 30.71 17.74
CA SER A 327 -15.05 29.82 18.20
C SER A 327 -14.90 28.38 17.69
N GLY A 328 -13.84 28.07 16.94
CA GLY A 328 -13.54 26.74 16.41
C GLY A 328 -14.31 26.38 15.13
N GLN A 329 -15.02 27.33 14.52
CA GLN A 329 -15.75 27.11 13.27
C GLN A 329 -14.81 27.19 12.06
N VAL A 330 -14.94 26.26 11.12
CA VAL A 330 -14.21 26.30 9.85
C VAL A 330 -14.64 27.52 9.03
N ILE A 331 -13.71 28.43 8.76
CA ILE A 331 -13.95 29.68 8.02
C ILE A 331 -13.40 29.67 6.60
N GLY A 332 -12.62 28.64 6.23
CA GLY A 332 -11.97 28.57 4.93
C GLY A 332 -10.82 27.58 4.92
N TYR A 333 -9.99 27.65 3.87
CA TYR A 333 -8.79 26.82 3.72
C TYR A 333 -7.65 27.60 3.07
N SER A 334 -6.42 27.07 3.16
CA SER A 334 -5.26 27.57 2.42
C SER A 334 -4.48 26.41 1.78
N LEU A 335 -3.82 26.68 0.65
CA LEU A 335 -2.97 25.70 -0.07
C LEU A 335 -1.51 25.67 0.43
N ALA A 336 -1.17 26.58 1.34
CA ALA A 336 0.09 26.60 2.06
C ALA A 336 -0.18 26.87 3.54
N GLN A 337 0.70 26.39 4.44
CA GLN A 337 0.49 26.50 5.88
C GLN A 337 0.29 27.97 6.32
N LYS A 338 1.07 28.87 5.74
CA LYS A 338 0.98 30.34 5.86
C LYS A 338 0.66 30.97 4.50
N GLY A 339 -0.50 30.61 3.94
CA GLY A 339 -0.98 31.13 2.65
C GLY A 339 -2.21 32.02 2.77
N GLU A 340 -2.64 32.55 1.63
CA GLU A 340 -3.95 33.15 1.45
C GLU A 340 -5.06 32.19 1.90
N VAL A 341 -6.09 32.72 2.55
CA VAL A 341 -7.24 31.95 3.02
C VAL A 341 -8.40 32.19 2.06
N TYR A 342 -8.88 31.11 1.45
CA TYR A 342 -10.08 31.12 0.63
C TYR A 342 -11.30 30.81 1.49
N SER A 343 -12.32 31.65 1.39
CA SER A 343 -13.43 31.67 2.34
C SER A 343 -14.33 30.44 2.20
N LYS A 344 -14.81 29.93 3.34
CA LYS A 344 -16.03 29.14 3.39
C LYS A 344 -17.22 30.08 3.24
N LEU A 345 -18.03 29.84 2.23
CA LEU A 345 -19.23 30.60 1.93
C LEU A 345 -20.38 30.00 2.74
N ASN A 346 -21.03 30.85 3.55
CA ASN A 346 -22.20 30.50 4.34
C ASN A 346 -23.37 30.04 3.47
#